data_AF-A0A1G8ANC8-F1
#
_entry.id   AF-A0A1G8ANC8-F1
#
_cell.length_a   1.000
_cell.length_b   1.000
_cell.length_c   1.000
_cell.angle_alpha   90.00
_cell.angle_beta   90.00
_cell.angle_gamma   90.00
#
_symmetry.space_group_name_H-M   'P 1'
#
loop_
_entity.id
_entity.type
_entity.pdbx_description
1 polymer ?
#
loop_
_entity_poly.entity_id
_entity_poly.type
_entity_poly.pdbx_seq_one_letter_code
_entity_poly.pdbx_strand_id
1 'polypeptide(L)' 'MVSERPGVMCPTCGDPLRFEILDDERFTVAWSCLNCGLVRVTEPR' A
#
# COMPACT_ATOMS: atom_id res chain seq x y z
N MET A 1 12.32 5.80 18.58
CA MET A 1 10.87 5.97 18.35
C MET A 1 10.60 5.63 16.90
N VAL A 2 10.48 4.34 16.56
CA VAL A 2 9.96 3.98 15.23
C VAL A 2 8.44 4.13 15.35
N SER A 3 7.87 5.10 14.64
CA SER A 3 6.43 5.25 14.53
C SER A 3 5.88 4.02 13.81
N GLU A 4 5.46 3.02 14.56
CA GLU A 4 4.71 1.86 14.09
C GLU A 4 3.27 2.29 13.76
N ARG A 5 3.11 3.20 12.79
CA ARG A 5 1.81 3.36 12.12
C ARG A 5 1.48 1.95 11.61
N PRO A 6 0.31 1.37 11.92
CA PRO A 6 -0.02 0.03 11.46
C PRO A 6 0.06 0.07 9.93
N GLY A 7 1.14 -0.49 9.39
CA GLY A 7 1.30 -0.64 7.96
C GLY A 7 0.10 -1.40 7.45
N VAL A 8 -0.45 -0.99 6.30
CA VAL A 8 -1.56 -1.73 5.71
C VAL A 8 -1.07 -3.15 5.45
N MET A 9 -1.63 -4.13 6.16
CA MET A 9 -1.24 -5.52 6.01
C MET A 9 -1.93 -6.11 4.79
N CYS A 10 -1.21 -6.96 4.06
CA CYS A 10 -1.77 -7.69 2.95
C CYS A 10 -2.84 -8.66 3.47
N PRO A 11 -4.09 -8.58 2.99
CA PRO A 11 -5.15 -9.49 3.41
C PRO A 11 -4.92 -10.94 2.93
N THR A 12 -3.99 -11.14 1.99
CA THR A 12 -3.70 -12.46 1.41
C THR A 12 -2.64 -13.22 2.19
N CYS A 13 -1.57 -12.57 2.64
CA CYS A 13 -0.44 -13.24 3.29
C CYS A 13 -0.05 -12.66 4.66
N GLY A 14 -0.62 -11.52 5.07
CA GLY A 14 -0.30 -10.85 6.34
C GLY A 14 0.95 -9.98 6.33
N ASP A 15 1.75 -10.00 5.25
CA ASP A 15 2.93 -9.14 5.11
C ASP A 15 2.57 -7.65 4.99
N PRO A 16 3.48 -6.75 5.39
CA PRO A 16 3.29 -5.31 5.19
C PRO A 16 3.23 -4.96 3.70
N LEU A 17 2.20 -4.21 3.30
CA LEU A 17 2.13 -3.62 1.96
C LEU A 17 3.07 -2.43 1.87
N ARG A 18 3.78 -2.34 0.75
CA ARG A 18 4.54 -1.16 0.36
C ARG A 18 3.63 -0.22 -0.40
N PHE A 19 3.63 1.06 -0.05
CA PHE A 19 2.91 2.07 -0.82
C PHE A 19 3.87 2.81 -1.76
N GLU A 20 3.35 3.19 -2.92
CA GLU A 20 4.00 4.05 -3.89
C GLU A 20 2.99 5.10 -4.37
N ILE A 21 3.39 6.37 -4.35
CA ILE A 21 2.56 7.47 -4.86
C ILE A 21 2.77 7.50 -6.37
N LEU A 22 1.71 7.20 -7.12
CA LEU A 22 1.75 7.23 -8.57
C LEU A 22 1.49 8.64 -9.10
N ASP A 23 0.54 9.34 -8.48
CA ASP A 23 0.14 10.69 -8.87
C ASP A 23 -0.31 11.44 -7.62
N ASP A 24 0.51 12.40 -7.17
CA ASP A 24 0.23 13.20 -5.97
C ASP A 24 -0.93 14.17 -6.18
N GLU A 25 -1.04 14.77 -7.38
CA GLU A 25 -2.10 15.71 -7.72
C GLU A 25 -3.49 15.05 -7.67
N ARG A 26 -3.56 13.76 -8.00
CA ARG A 26 -4.76 12.92 -7.97
C ARG A 26 -4.80 12.00 -6.76
N PHE A 27 -3.93 12.20 -5.76
CA PHE A 27 -3.88 11.35 -4.56
C PHE A 27 -3.89 9.83 -4.85
N THR A 28 -3.31 9.45 -5.99
CA THR A 28 -3.33 8.07 -6.47
C THR A 28 -2.16 7.32 -5.85
N VAL A 29 -2.48 6.33 -5.04
CA VAL A 29 -1.50 5.52 -4.32
C VAL A 29 -1.70 4.06 -4.69
N ALA A 30 -0.60 3.40 -5.04
CA ALA A 30 -0.54 1.96 -5.24
C ALA A 30 -0.01 1.29 -3.97
N TRP A 31 -0.65 0.20 -3.56
CA TRP A 31 -0.26 -0.66 -2.47
C TRP A 31 0.13 -2.02 -3.03
N SER A 32 1.39 -2.39 -2.89
CA SER A 32 1.97 -3.60 -3.46
C SER A 32 2.52 -4.50 -2.37
N CYS A 33 2.13 -5.78 -2.38
CA CYS A 33 2.74 -6.81 -1.55
C CYS A 33 3.92 -7.42 -2.29
N LEU A 34 5.12 -7.28 -1.76
CA LEU A 34 6.33 -7.88 -2.34
C LEU A 34 6.45 -9.39 -2.08
N ASN A 35 5.62 -9.94 -1.18
CA ASN A 35 5.64 -11.37 -0.88
C ASN A 35 4.70 -12.18 -1.80
N CYS A 36 3.43 -11.76 -1.91
CA CYS A 36 2.43 -12.48 -2.71
C CYS A 36 2.12 -11.85 -4.08
N GLY A 37 2.58 -10.63 -4.35
CA GLY A 37 2.36 -9.93 -5.62
C GLY A 37 1.02 -9.19 -5.73
N LEU A 38 0.26 -9.06 -4.64
CA LEU A 38 -1.01 -8.31 -4.63
C LEU A 38 -0.76 -6.82 -4.86
N VAL A 39 -1.45 -6.22 -5.83
CA VAL A 39 -1.42 -4.78 -6.11
C VAL A 39 -2.82 -4.19 -5.98
N ARG A 40 -2.97 -3.11 -5.21
CA ARG A 40 -4.22 -2.34 -5.07
C ARG A 40 -3.95 -0.87 -5.30
N VAL A 41 -4.71 -0.25 -6.19
CA VAL A 41 -4.66 1.20 -6.40
C VAL A 41 -5.87 1.82 -5.73
N THR A 42 -5.64 2.84 -4.91
CA THR A 42 -6.70 3.73 -4.45
C THR A 42 -6.83 4.86 -5.46
N GLU A 43 -7.87 4.78 -6.30
CA GLU A 43 -8.27 5.85 -7.21
C GLU A 43 -9.32 6.73 -6.50
N PRO A 44 -9.20 8.06 -6.50
CA PRO A 44 -10.29 8.94 -6.06
C PRO A 44 -11.47 8.81 -7.04
N ARG A 45 -12.68 8.69 -6.51
CA ARG A 45 -13.93 8.64 -7.30
C ARG A 45 -14.49 10.03 -7.55
#